data_AF-A0A550HBW0-F1
#
_entry.id   AF-A0A550HBW0-F1
#
_cell.length_a   1.000
_cell.length_b   1.000
_cell.length_c   1.000
_cell.angle_alpha   90.00
_cell.angle_beta   90.00
_cell.angle_gamma   90.00
#
_symmetry.space_group_name_H-M   'P 1'
#
loop_
_entity.id
_entity.type
_entity.pdbx_description
1 polymer ?
#
loop_
_entity_poly.entity_id
_entity_poly.type
_entity_poly.pdbx_seq_one_letter_code
_entity_poly.pdbx_strand_id
1 'polypeptide(L)'
;EYKIADLASYFHPILVIMDARKIFVTKGPASGDLETPNLILASHDMVAIDVEGVRLLQSYNASNKLNVPVWELGQIARAKEIGFGATSDDEIQVIEGP
;
A
#
# COMPACT_ATOMS: atom_id res chain seq x y z
N GLU A 1 11.78 -14.72 5.54
CA GLU A 1 10.96 -13.63 6.12
C GLU A 1 9.44 -13.90 6.12
N TYR A 2 8.96 -15.12 5.89
CA TYR A 2 7.52 -15.47 5.90
C TYR A 2 6.79 -15.35 7.26
N LYS A 3 7.44 -14.91 8.35
CA LYS A 3 6.90 -15.00 9.71
C LYS A 3 6.08 -13.79 10.18
N ILE A 4 5.98 -12.72 9.39
CA ILE A 4 5.32 -11.46 9.81
C ILE A 4 4.12 -11.08 8.92
N ALA A 5 4.07 -11.52 7.66
CA ALA A 5 3.00 -11.11 6.74
C ALA A 5 1.60 -11.54 7.19
N ASP A 6 1.48 -12.73 7.81
CA ASP A 6 0.20 -13.23 8.31
C ASP A 6 -0.29 -12.47 9.57
N LEU A 7 0.55 -11.65 10.22
CA LEU A 7 0.14 -10.93 11.42
C LEU A 7 -1.01 -9.95 11.13
N ALA A 8 -0.98 -9.32 9.95
CA ALA A 8 -2.01 -8.37 9.54
C ALA A 8 -3.40 -9.03 9.46
N SER A 9 -3.49 -10.31 9.09
CA SER A 9 -4.78 -11.00 8.90
C SER A 9 -5.52 -11.31 10.20
N TYR A 10 -4.88 -11.16 11.36
CA TYR A 10 -5.55 -11.26 12.65
C TYR A 10 -6.31 -9.98 13.02
N PHE A 11 -6.02 -8.85 12.35
CA PHE A 11 -6.68 -7.58 12.58
C PHE A 11 -7.81 -7.38 11.58
N HIS A 12 -8.98 -6.97 12.08
CA HIS A 12 -10.18 -6.76 11.28
C HIS A 12 -10.71 -5.34 11.49
N PRO A 13 -9.92 -4.30 11.15
CA PRO A 13 -10.42 -2.94 11.19
C PRO A 13 -11.53 -2.75 10.16
N ILE A 14 -12.57 -2.00 10.53
CA ILE A 14 -13.62 -1.59 9.59
C ILE A 14 -13.25 -0.33 8.80
N LEU A 15 -12.16 0.34 9.20
CA LEU A 15 -11.63 1.55 8.58
C LEU A 15 -10.12 1.64 8.83
N VAL A 16 -9.37 1.89 7.76
CA VAL A 16 -7.94 2.19 7.76
C VAL A 16 -7.75 3.56 7.12
N ILE A 17 -6.90 4.39 7.73
CA ILE A 17 -6.56 5.72 7.23
C ILE A 17 -5.04 5.80 7.13
N MET A 18 -4.53 6.25 5.97
CA MET A 18 -3.11 6.45 5.72
C MET A 18 -2.84 7.93 5.46
N ASP A 19 -1.94 8.51 6.26
CA ASP A 19 -1.43 9.87 6.03
C ASP A 19 -0.36 9.84 4.94
N ALA A 20 -0.74 10.25 3.73
CA ALA A 20 0.14 10.37 2.57
C ALA A 20 0.42 11.84 2.23
N ARG A 21 0.30 12.76 3.20
CA ARG A 21 0.60 14.19 2.96
C ARG A 21 2.06 14.41 2.61
N LYS A 22 2.94 13.58 3.19
CA LYS A 22 4.38 13.55 2.97
C LYS A 22 4.83 12.10 2.85
N ILE A 23 5.62 11.80 1.82
CA ILE A 23 6.11 10.44 1.57
C ILE A 23 7.60 10.47 1.24
N PHE A 24 8.34 9.44 1.66
CA PHE A 24 9.70 9.21 1.17
C PHE A 24 9.63 8.31 -0.06
N VAL A 25 10.01 8.84 -1.23
CA VAL A 25 9.97 8.09 -2.50
C VAL A 25 11.26 7.32 -2.77
N THR A 26 12.35 7.66 -2.08
CA THR A 26 13.56 6.85 -1.99
C THR A 26 13.85 6.54 -0.53
N LYS A 27 14.49 5.39 -0.26
CA LYS A 27 14.82 4.93 1.10
C LYS A 27 13.56 4.86 1.99
N GLY A 28 13.50 5.60 3.09
CA GLY A 28 12.45 5.52 4.11
C GLY A 28 12.80 4.54 5.26
N PRO A 29 12.04 4.56 6.37
CA PRO A 29 10.94 5.49 6.67
C PRO A 29 11.41 6.81 7.32
N ALA A 30 12.72 7.00 7.57
CA ALA A 30 13.24 8.15 8.31
C ALA A 30 14.10 9.12 7.48
N SER A 31 14.46 8.76 6.26
CA SER A 31 15.33 9.56 5.37
C SER A 31 15.11 9.18 3.92
N GLY A 32 15.46 10.07 3.00
CA GLY A 32 15.26 9.87 1.56
C GLY A 32 14.76 11.14 0.89
N ASP A 33 14.43 11.02 -0.39
CA ASP A 33 13.80 12.10 -1.13
C ASP A 33 12.35 12.21 -0.72
N LEU A 34 11.95 13.42 -0.32
CA LEU A 34 10.65 13.72 0.24
C LEU A 34 9.75 14.33 -0.83
N GLU A 35 8.56 13.76 -0.98
CA GLU A 35 7.51 14.29 -1.85
C GLU A 35 6.29 14.68 -1.02
N THR A 36 5.45 15.57 -1.59
CA THR A 36 4.27 16.13 -0.92
C THR A 36 2.99 15.91 -1.74
N PRO A 37 2.43 14.68 -1.75
CA PRO A 37 1.17 14.41 -2.45
C PRO A 37 -0.01 15.19 -1.87
N ASN A 38 0.05 15.53 -0.57
CA ASN A 38 -1.04 16.17 0.18
C ASN A 38 -2.34 15.34 0.19
N LEU A 39 -2.21 14.01 0.25
CA LEU A 39 -3.35 13.08 0.24
C LEU A 39 -3.58 12.44 1.61
N ILE A 40 -4.84 12.08 1.85
CA ILE A 40 -5.24 11.10 2.86
C ILE A 40 -5.92 9.95 2.11
N LEU A 41 -5.44 8.72 2.32
CA LEU A 41 -6.09 7.54 1.80
C LEU A 41 -6.96 6.93 2.89
N ALA A 42 -8.11 6.39 2.52
CA ALA A 42 -9.00 5.68 3.43
C ALA A 42 -9.59 4.46 2.73
N SER A 43 -9.72 3.36 3.47
CA SER A 43 -10.28 2.10 2.96
C SER A 43 -10.90 1.28 4.09
N HIS A 44 -11.83 0.41 3.74
CA HIS A 44 -12.32 -0.67 4.62
C HIS A 44 -11.51 -1.96 4.46
N ASP A 45 -10.60 -2.00 3.47
CA ASP A 45 -9.75 -3.13 3.14
C ASP A 45 -8.26 -2.73 3.29
N MET A 46 -7.54 -3.51 4.11
CA MET A 46 -6.13 -3.29 4.43
C MET A 46 -5.19 -3.52 3.23
N VAL A 47 -5.52 -4.46 2.35
CA VAL A 47 -4.70 -4.74 1.16
C VAL A 47 -4.95 -3.68 0.11
N ALA A 48 -6.20 -3.25 -0.08
CA ALA A 48 -6.52 -2.21 -1.04
C ALA A 48 -5.78 -0.90 -0.74
N ILE A 49 -5.72 -0.47 0.53
CA ILE A 49 -5.01 0.76 0.91
C ILE A 49 -3.49 0.64 0.74
N ASP A 50 -2.91 -0.54 0.99
CA ASP A 50 -1.48 -0.78 0.76
C ASP A 50 -1.17 -0.81 -0.75
N VAL A 51 -2.03 -1.43 -1.56
CA VAL A 51 -1.91 -1.43 -3.03
C VAL A 51 -1.89 0.01 -3.57
N GLU A 52 -2.84 0.85 -3.16
CA GLU A 52 -2.90 2.25 -3.58
C GLU A 52 -1.77 3.10 -3.00
N GLY A 53 -1.34 2.83 -1.76
CA GLY A 53 -0.17 3.49 -1.16
C GLY A 53 1.12 3.19 -1.93
N VAL A 54 1.31 1.95 -2.35
CA VAL A 54 2.45 1.57 -3.22
C VAL A 54 2.34 2.23 -4.59
N ARG A 55 1.16 2.24 -5.21
CA ARG A 55 0.94 2.90 -6.52
C ARG A 55 1.26 4.38 -6.46
N LEU A 56 0.87 5.05 -5.38
CA LEU A 56 1.25 6.44 -5.12
C LEU A 56 2.77 6.62 -5.04
N LEU A 57 3.50 5.69 -4.42
CA LEU A 57 4.97 5.75 -4.41
C LEU A 57 5.56 5.49 -5.81
N GLN A 58 4.98 4.55 -6.56
CA GLN A 58 5.42 4.20 -7.93
C GLN A 58 5.20 5.35 -8.92
N SER A 59 4.16 6.17 -8.76
CA SER A 59 3.88 7.28 -9.69
C SER A 59 4.98 8.34 -9.76
N TYR A 60 5.84 8.42 -8.73
CA TYR A 60 6.99 9.34 -8.72
C TYR A 60 8.21 8.82 -9.50
N ASN A 61 8.18 7.58 -10.01
CA ASN A 61 9.26 6.99 -10.81
C ASN A 61 10.66 7.11 -10.17
N ALA A 62 10.71 7.08 -8.83
CA ALA A 62 11.94 7.24 -8.08
C ALA A 62 12.82 5.97 -8.16
N SER A 63 14.14 6.14 -8.01
CA SER A 63 15.08 5.01 -7.97
C SER A 63 14.98 4.28 -6.63
N ASN A 64 14.11 3.27 -6.55
CA ASN A 64 13.82 2.49 -5.35
C ASN A 64 13.54 1.01 -5.69
N LYS A 65 13.11 0.21 -4.70
CA LYS A 65 12.82 -1.23 -4.85
C LYS A 65 11.38 -1.53 -5.28
N LEU A 66 10.60 -0.52 -5.65
CA LEU A 66 9.18 -0.64 -6.03
C LEU A 66 9.00 -0.70 -7.56
N ASN A 67 10.01 -1.15 -8.30
CA ASN A 67 9.99 -1.31 -9.74
C ASN A 67 9.34 -2.63 -10.22
N VAL A 68 8.66 -3.34 -9.32
CA VAL A 68 7.91 -4.58 -9.60
C VAL A 68 6.41 -4.30 -9.59
N PRO A 69 5.59 -5.14 -10.25
CA PRO A 69 4.14 -5.04 -10.13
C PRO A 69 3.69 -5.09 -8.67
N VAL A 70 2.73 -4.25 -8.29
CA VAL A 70 2.25 -4.13 -6.89
C VAL A 70 1.79 -5.47 -6.31
N TRP A 71 1.13 -6.30 -7.12
CA TRP A 71 0.66 -7.64 -6.74
C TRP A 71 1.77 -8.68 -6.56
N GLU A 72 3.00 -8.38 -6.95
CA GLU A 72 4.18 -9.24 -6.75
C GLU A 72 5.00 -8.85 -5.51
N LEU A 73 4.66 -7.74 -4.84
CA LEU A 73 5.33 -7.35 -3.61
C LEU A 73 5.04 -8.35 -2.50
N GLY A 74 6.09 -8.78 -1.78
CA GLY A 74 6.01 -9.95 -0.89
C GLY A 74 4.86 -9.95 0.13
N GLN A 75 4.49 -8.80 0.69
CA GLN A 75 3.34 -8.71 1.61
C GLN A 75 1.99 -8.80 0.89
N ILE A 76 1.84 -8.11 -0.25
CA ILE A 76 0.60 -8.11 -1.05
C ILE A 76 0.40 -9.48 -1.71
N ALA A 77 1.45 -10.05 -2.27
CA ALA A 77 1.44 -11.40 -2.85
C ALA A 77 1.06 -12.46 -1.80
N ARG A 78 1.55 -12.33 -0.55
CA ARG A 78 1.18 -13.21 0.55
C ARG A 78 -0.29 -13.03 0.96
N ALA A 79 -0.77 -11.79 1.06
CA ALA A 79 -2.17 -11.53 1.38
C ALA A 79 -3.11 -12.16 0.34
N LYS A 80 -2.76 -12.05 -0.94
CA LYS A 80 -3.44 -12.75 -2.05
C LYS A 80 -3.41 -14.27 -1.90
N GLU A 81 -2.24 -14.85 -1.57
CA GLU A 81 -2.09 -16.30 -1.39
C GLU A 81 -3.02 -16.85 -0.29
N ILE A 82 -3.22 -16.11 0.80
CA ILE A 82 -4.06 -16.52 1.93
C ILE A 82 -5.51 -16.04 1.83
N GLY A 83 -5.87 -15.31 0.76
CA GLY A 83 -7.22 -14.75 0.57
C GLY A 83 -7.59 -13.68 1.59
N PHE A 84 -6.63 -12.87 2.05
CA PHE A 84 -6.86 -11.76 2.96
C PHE A 84 -6.98 -10.45 2.18
N GLY A 85 -8.11 -9.77 2.30
CA GLY A 85 -8.41 -8.51 1.60
C GLY A 85 -8.51 -8.67 0.08
N ALA A 86 -8.38 -7.55 -0.63
CA ALA A 86 -8.42 -7.51 -2.09
C ALA A 86 -7.31 -8.38 -2.72
N THR A 87 -7.66 -9.16 -3.75
CA THR A 87 -6.75 -10.11 -4.42
C THR A 87 -6.41 -9.71 -5.87
N SER A 88 -7.11 -8.72 -6.40
CA SER A 88 -6.94 -8.19 -7.75
C SER A 88 -7.48 -6.76 -7.88
N ASP A 89 -7.21 -6.13 -9.02
CA ASP A 89 -7.66 -4.77 -9.31
C ASP A 89 -9.17 -4.65 -9.49
N ASP A 90 -9.83 -5.72 -9.94
CA ASP A 90 -11.28 -5.75 -10.14
C ASP A 90 -12.06 -5.65 -8.81
N GLU A 91 -11.39 -5.88 -7.68
CA GLU A 91 -11.93 -5.75 -6.33
C GLU A 91 -11.68 -4.39 -5.69
N ILE A 92 -10.86 -3.54 -6.33
CA ILE A 92 -10.50 -2.21 -5.83
C ILE A 92 -11.16 -1.14 -6.69
N GLN A 93 -12.12 -0.42 -6.11
CA GLN A 93 -12.66 0.80 -6.68
C GLN A 93 -12.08 2.02 -5.98
N VAL A 94 -11.22 2.77 -6.68
CA VAL A 94 -10.73 4.07 -6.20
C VAL A 94 -11.75 5.15 -6.54
N ILE A 95 -12.11 5.95 -5.55
CA ILE A 95 -12.93 7.16 -5.71
C ILE A 95 -12.15 8.35 -5.17
N GLU A 96 -12.24 9.48 -5.86
CA GLU A 96 -11.69 10.73 -5.36
C GLU A 96 -12.66 11.37 -4.35
N GLY A 97 -12.12 11.85 -3.23
CA GLY A 97 -12.88 12.65 -2.28
C GLY A 97 -13.22 14.03 -2.85
N PRO A 98 -14.22 14.72 -2.26
CA PRO A 98 -14.60 16.08 -2.64
C PRO A 98 -13.51 17.13 -2.37
#